data_AF-A0A7C1RD56-F1
#
_entry.id   AF-A0A7C1RD56-F1
#
_cell.length_a   1.000
_cell.length_b   1.000
_cell.length_c   1.000
_cell.angle_alpha   90.00
_cell.angle_beta   90.00
_cell.angle_gamma   90.00
#
_symmetry.space_group_name_H-M   'P 1'
#
loop_
_entity.id
_entity.type
_entity.pdbx_description
1 polymer ?
#
loop_
_entity_poly.entity_id
_entity_poly.type
_entity_poly.pdbx_seq_one_letter_code
_entity_poly.pdbx_strand_id
1 'polypeptide(L)'
;MRISGVRRIERGDLPQWLWMELETDSIRPYVPVILNELLTHVALPLIPLLGLMLTFNVLAARRVLQPLHQAEREIESLDPEKMTMRLTEPLAPREVNALVNTVNRALQRLEKTMVTLRSFTSNAAHELRTPLSILQLALERLPKSDLRSELQLDVSQINRLVGQMLDLTRADAMDFDTGAIVDLADIGRNVVSDMTPKAYSANRELRFEDHGSAIISGHAEAIYRIYRNLIDNAFLHAPGETPIEVFAGPGPQIGVRDYG
;
A
#
# COMPACT_ATOMS: atom_id res chain seq x y z
N MET A 1 -5.71 -79.48 -9.57
CA MET A 1 -6.38 -80.32 -8.55
C MET A 1 -6.78 -81.60 -9.27
N ARG A 2 -6.38 -82.78 -8.78
CA ARG A 2 -6.72 -84.06 -9.43
C ARG A 2 -7.98 -84.62 -8.80
N ILE A 3 -9.00 -84.88 -9.60
CA ILE A 3 -10.23 -85.54 -9.18
C ILE A 3 -10.33 -86.84 -9.99
N SER A 4 -10.21 -87.97 -9.32
CA SER A 4 -10.38 -89.29 -9.90
C SER A 4 -11.71 -89.89 -9.46
N GLY A 5 -12.49 -90.42 -10.40
CA GLY A 5 -13.75 -91.10 -10.13
C GLY A 5 -13.84 -92.43 -10.86
N VAL A 6 -14.48 -93.41 -10.23
CA VAL A 6 -14.69 -94.74 -10.81
C VAL A 6 -16.18 -95.03 -10.82
N ARG A 7 -16.69 -95.45 -11.97
CA ARG A 7 -18.10 -95.86 -12.08
C ARG A 7 -18.18 -97.24 -12.72
N ARG A 8 -18.92 -98.13 -12.06
CA ARG A 8 -19.30 -99.42 -12.63
C ARG A 8 -20.41 -99.19 -13.65
N ILE A 9 -20.27 -99.78 -14.83
CA ILE A 9 -21.26 -99.73 -15.90
C ILE A 9 -21.54 -101.17 -16.35
N GLU A 10 -22.81 -101.53 -16.44
CA GLU A 10 -23.23 -102.84 -16.92
C GLU A 10 -23.59 -102.73 -18.39
N ARG A 11 -22.79 -103.38 -19.26
CA ARG A 11 -23.03 -103.42 -20.70
C ARG A 11 -22.94 -104.88 -21.15
N GLY A 12 -24.10 -105.54 -21.21
CA GLY A 12 -24.21 -106.99 -21.35
C GLY A 12 -24.01 -107.72 -20.02
N ASP A 13 -23.84 -109.04 -20.05
CA ASP A 13 -23.72 -109.93 -18.87
C ASP A 13 -22.38 -109.82 -18.11
N LEU A 14 -21.52 -108.84 -18.44
CA LEU A 14 -20.24 -108.63 -17.76
C LEU A 14 -20.11 -107.17 -17.27
N PRO A 15 -19.83 -106.94 -15.97
CA PRO A 15 -19.64 -105.60 -15.45
C PRO A 15 -18.27 -105.02 -15.86
N GLN A 16 -18.26 -103.78 -16.34
CA GLN A 16 -17.04 -103.03 -16.66
C GLN A 16 -16.86 -101.83 -15.72
N TRP A 17 -15.62 -101.50 -15.40
CA TRP A 17 -15.27 -100.36 -14.54
C TRP A 17 -14.63 -99.27 -15.38
N LEU A 18 -15.25 -98.10 -15.43
CA LEU A 18 -14.69 -96.94 -16.10
C LEU A 18 -13.96 -96.07 -15.07
N TRP A 19 -12.66 -95.89 -15.26
CA TRP A 19 -11.83 -94.97 -14.49
C TRP A 19 -11.71 -93.67 -15.29
N MET A 20 -12.08 -92.55 -14.66
CA MET A 20 -11.96 -91.22 -15.27
C MET A 20 -11.13 -90.34 -14.35
N GLU A 21 -10.05 -89.80 -14.88
CA GLU A 21 -9.16 -88.90 -14.17
C GLU A 21 -9.21 -87.53 -14.86
N LEU A 22 -9.66 -86.51 -14.13
CA LEU A 22 -9.66 -85.13 -14.60
C LEU A 22 -8.52 -84.38 -13.91
N GLU A 23 -7.55 -83.96 -14.72
CA GLU A 23 -6.48 -83.05 -14.32
C GLU A 23 -6.91 -81.62 -14.69
N THR A 24 -7.40 -80.86 -13.72
CA THR A 24 -7.71 -79.45 -13.93
C THR A 24 -6.44 -78.62 -13.84
N ASP A 25 -6.04 -78.00 -14.96
CA ASP A 25 -4.96 -77.02 -15.00
C ASP A 25 -5.25 -75.87 -14.02
N SER A 26 -4.30 -75.61 -13.12
CA SER A 26 -4.42 -74.51 -12.15
C SER A 26 -4.51 -73.17 -12.90
N ILE A 27 -5.24 -72.17 -12.38
CA ILE A 27 -5.41 -70.85 -13.03
C ILE A 27 -4.09 -70.04 -13.09
N ARG A 28 -3.02 -70.51 -12.41
CA ARG A 28 -1.71 -69.84 -12.30
C ARG A 28 -1.06 -69.38 -13.64
N PRO A 29 -1.17 -70.10 -14.78
CA PRO A 29 -0.60 -69.68 -16.06
C PRO A 29 -1.29 -68.45 -16.67
N TYR A 30 -2.55 -68.18 -16.30
CA TYR A 30 -3.33 -67.07 -16.86
C TYR A 30 -3.17 -65.76 -16.10
N VAL A 31 -2.69 -65.82 -14.85
CA VAL A 31 -2.42 -64.64 -14.01
C VAL A 31 -1.51 -63.60 -14.68
N PRO A 32 -0.34 -63.94 -15.27
CA PRO A 32 0.52 -62.95 -15.91
C PRO A 32 -0.11 -62.34 -17.18
N VAL A 33 -0.91 -63.11 -17.91
CA VAL A 33 -1.62 -62.63 -19.11
C VAL A 33 -2.67 -61.59 -18.71
N ILE A 34 -3.48 -61.89 -17.69
CA ILE A 34 -4.49 -60.97 -17.16
C ILE A 34 -3.83 -59.70 -16.60
N LEU A 35 -2.71 -59.84 -15.87
CA LEU A 35 -1.96 -58.70 -15.36
C LEU A 35 -1.43 -57.80 -16.47
N ASN A 36 -0.89 -58.38 -17.54
CA ASN A 36 -0.39 -57.62 -18.69
C ASN A 36 -1.52 -56.90 -19.44
N GLU A 37 -2.66 -57.58 -19.64
CA GLU A 37 -3.85 -57.00 -20.27
C GLU A 37 -4.35 -55.78 -19.46
N LEU A 38 -4.44 -55.92 -18.14
CA LEU A 38 -4.84 -54.82 -17.23
C LEU A 38 -3.82 -53.68 -17.20
N LEU A 39 -2.52 -53.98 -17.15
CA LEU A 39 -1.47 -52.97 -17.16
C LEU A 39 -1.51 -52.12 -18.44
N THR A 40 -1.64 -52.77 -19.60
CA THR A 40 -1.60 -52.10 -20.90
C THR A 40 -2.89 -51.36 -21.23
N HIS A 41 -4.05 -51.94 -20.97
CA HIS A 41 -5.34 -51.35 -21.36
C HIS A 41 -5.97 -50.48 -20.28
N VAL A 42 -5.54 -50.59 -19.02
CA VAL A 42 -6.08 -49.79 -17.91
C VAL A 42 -5.04 -48.86 -17.31
N ALA A 43 -3.91 -49.38 -16.83
CA ALA A 43 -2.94 -48.56 -16.10
C ALA A 43 -2.22 -47.56 -17.01
N LEU A 44 -1.76 -47.98 -18.19
CA LEU A 44 -1.02 -47.15 -19.13
C LEU A 44 -1.79 -45.89 -19.59
N PRO A 45 -3.08 -45.96 -20.03
CA PRO A 45 -3.85 -44.77 -20.37
C PRO A 45 -4.28 -43.93 -19.16
N LEU A 46 -4.30 -44.50 -17.95
CA LEU A 46 -4.63 -43.75 -16.73
C LEU A 46 -3.53 -42.73 -16.37
N ILE A 47 -2.26 -43.04 -16.65
CA ILE A 47 -1.12 -42.18 -16.34
C ILE A 47 -1.24 -40.79 -17.01
N PRO A 48 -1.42 -40.66 -18.34
CA PRO A 48 -1.56 -39.36 -18.97
C PRO A 48 -2.84 -38.64 -18.53
N LEU A 49 -3.93 -39.36 -18.23
CA LEU A 49 -5.15 -38.78 -17.71
C LEU A 49 -4.93 -38.14 -16.33
N LEU A 50 -4.25 -38.86 -15.43
CA LEU A 50 -3.86 -38.34 -14.11
C LEU A 50 -2.92 -37.14 -14.23
N GLY A 51 -1.94 -37.21 -15.13
CA GLY A 51 -1.04 -36.10 -15.42
C GLY A 51 -1.79 -34.86 -15.91
N LEU A 52 -2.72 -35.03 -16.85
CA LEU A 52 -3.57 -33.95 -17.36
C LEU A 52 -4.43 -33.35 -16.24
N MET A 53 -5.06 -34.19 -15.42
CA MET A 53 -5.87 -33.76 -14.28
C MET A 53 -5.04 -32.97 -13.28
N LEU A 54 -3.86 -33.45 -12.90
CA LEU A 54 -2.96 -32.77 -11.97
C LEU A 54 -2.55 -31.41 -12.53
N THR A 55 -2.15 -31.37 -13.81
CA THR A 55 -1.75 -30.14 -14.49
C THR A 55 -2.89 -29.12 -14.53
N PHE A 56 -4.10 -29.58 -14.86
CA PHE A 56 -5.31 -28.76 -14.86
C PHE A 56 -5.63 -28.20 -13.47
N ASN A 57 -5.59 -29.03 -12.43
CA ASN A 57 -5.84 -28.60 -11.05
C ASN A 57 -4.82 -27.56 -10.57
N VAL A 58 -3.53 -27.78 -10.83
CA VAL A 58 -2.48 -26.83 -10.47
C VAL A 58 -2.67 -25.49 -11.21
N LEU A 59 -2.98 -25.53 -12.50
CA LEU A 59 -3.21 -24.32 -13.29
C LEU A 59 -4.47 -23.57 -12.85
N ALA A 60 -5.56 -24.28 -12.56
CA ALA A 60 -6.79 -23.73 -12.04
C ALA A 60 -6.58 -23.06 -10.68
N ALA A 61 -5.91 -23.75 -9.74
CA ALA A 61 -5.59 -23.21 -8.43
C ALA A 61 -4.75 -21.93 -8.53
N ARG A 62 -3.72 -21.93 -9.39
CA ARG A 62 -2.89 -20.73 -9.63
C ARG A 62 -3.71 -19.57 -10.17
N ARG A 63 -4.59 -19.79 -11.16
CA ARG A 63 -5.44 -18.72 -11.71
C ARG A 63 -6.45 -18.18 -10.69
N VAL A 64 -7.04 -19.04 -9.87
CA VAL A 64 -8.04 -18.63 -8.86
C VAL A 64 -7.38 -17.80 -7.75
N LEU A 65 -6.13 -18.10 -7.38
CA LEU A 65 -5.40 -17.41 -6.32
C LEU A 65 -4.54 -16.23 -6.80
N GLN A 66 -4.30 -16.10 -8.11
CA GLN A 66 -3.52 -14.99 -8.68
C GLN A 66 -4.10 -13.61 -8.30
N PRO A 67 -5.42 -13.38 -8.33
CA PRO A 67 -6.00 -12.11 -7.89
C PRO A 67 -5.72 -11.75 -6.44
N LEU A 68 -5.60 -12.74 -5.56
CA LEU A 68 -5.31 -12.50 -4.16
C LEU A 68 -3.87 -11.98 -3.98
N HIS A 69 -2.92 -12.53 -4.73
CA HIS A 69 -1.54 -12.04 -4.74
C HIS A 69 -1.42 -10.64 -5.38
N GLN A 70 -2.29 -10.32 -6.36
CA GLN A 70 -2.35 -8.96 -6.92
C GLN A 70 -2.91 -7.98 -5.89
N ALA A 71 -4.00 -8.34 -5.22
CA ALA A 71 -4.56 -7.53 -4.15
C ALA A 71 -3.57 -7.33 -2.98
N GLU A 72 -2.83 -8.36 -2.60
CA GLU A 72 -1.76 -8.27 -1.59
C GLU A 72 -0.69 -7.25 -1.99
N ARG A 73 -0.17 -7.32 -3.22
CA ARG A 73 0.81 -6.36 -3.72
C ARG A 73 0.26 -4.94 -3.82
N GLU A 74 -0.97 -4.79 -4.27
CA GLU A 74 -1.65 -3.48 -4.33
C GLU A 74 -1.79 -2.87 -2.92
N ILE A 75 -2.13 -3.69 -1.91
CA ILE A 75 -2.20 -3.27 -0.50
C ILE A 75 -0.80 -2.95 0.05
N GLU A 76 0.23 -3.74 -0.22
CA GLU A 76 1.61 -3.48 0.22
C GLU A 76 2.18 -2.21 -0.41
N SER A 77 1.79 -1.90 -1.64
CA SER A 77 2.16 -0.67 -2.34
C SER A 77 1.28 0.53 -1.98
N LEU A 78 0.25 0.33 -1.16
CA LEU A 78 -0.68 1.38 -0.79
C LEU A 78 0.04 2.35 0.16
N ASP A 79 0.45 3.46 -0.42
CA ASP A 79 0.92 4.61 0.34
C ASP A 79 -0.27 5.16 1.16
N PRO A 80 -0.20 5.23 2.50
CA PRO A 80 -1.25 5.81 3.34
C PRO A 80 -1.64 7.23 2.91
N GLU A 81 -0.75 7.93 2.21
CA GLU A 81 -0.97 9.28 1.71
C GLU A 81 -1.68 9.32 0.34
N LYS A 82 -1.65 8.22 -0.45
CA LYS A 82 -2.27 8.12 -1.79
C LYS A 82 -3.46 7.15 -1.82
N MET A 83 -4.45 7.42 -0.97
CA MET A 83 -5.62 6.55 -0.70
C MET A 83 -6.67 6.42 -1.82
N THR A 84 -6.40 6.87 -3.04
CA THR A 84 -7.34 6.76 -4.16
C THR A 84 -7.32 5.40 -4.87
N MET A 85 -6.38 4.51 -4.54
CA MET A 85 -6.30 3.18 -5.14
C MET A 85 -7.39 2.25 -4.60
N ARG A 86 -8.25 1.78 -5.52
CA ARG A 86 -9.16 0.66 -5.29
C ARG A 86 -8.51 -0.61 -5.82
N LEU A 87 -8.71 -1.71 -5.11
CA LEU A 87 -8.24 -3.00 -5.61
C LEU A 87 -8.97 -3.33 -6.90
N THR A 88 -8.21 -3.75 -7.91
CA THR A 88 -8.75 -4.13 -9.22
C THR A 88 -9.75 -5.28 -9.05
N GLU A 89 -10.98 -5.12 -9.54
CA GLU A 89 -11.97 -6.21 -9.51
C GLU A 89 -11.52 -7.35 -10.45
N PRO A 90 -11.18 -8.53 -9.92
CA PRO A 90 -10.63 -9.59 -10.75
C PRO A 90 -11.73 -10.42 -11.41
N LEU A 91 -11.41 -11.05 -12.55
CA LEU A 91 -12.17 -12.19 -13.07
C LEU A 91 -11.87 -13.43 -12.23
N ALA A 92 -12.45 -13.50 -11.03
CA ALA A 92 -12.26 -14.59 -10.07
C ALA A 92 -13.60 -15.25 -9.66
N PRO A 93 -13.57 -16.42 -9.00
CA PRO A 93 -14.77 -17.00 -8.39
C PRO A 93 -15.45 -16.03 -7.42
N ARG A 94 -16.75 -16.26 -7.18
CA ARG A 94 -17.61 -15.37 -6.39
C ARG A 94 -17.04 -15.09 -5.00
N GLU A 95 -16.39 -16.06 -4.39
CA GLU A 95 -15.77 -16.00 -3.07
C GLU A 95 -14.61 -14.99 -3.04
N VAL A 96 -13.73 -15.03 -4.05
CA VAL A 96 -12.60 -14.11 -4.17
C VAL A 96 -13.10 -12.69 -4.43
N ASN A 97 -14.08 -12.52 -5.32
CA ASN A 97 -14.69 -11.22 -5.58
C ASN A 97 -15.39 -10.64 -4.35
N ALA A 98 -16.07 -11.48 -3.55
CA ALA A 98 -16.71 -11.04 -2.31
C ALA A 98 -15.68 -10.53 -1.28
N LEU A 99 -14.51 -11.16 -1.21
CA LEU A 99 -13.41 -10.72 -0.35
C LEU A 99 -12.85 -9.37 -0.82
N VAL A 100 -12.47 -9.25 -2.10
CA VAL A 100 -11.95 -7.99 -2.69
C VAL A 100 -12.94 -6.84 -2.47
N ASN A 101 -14.23 -7.08 -2.70
CA ASN A 101 -15.27 -6.08 -2.46
C ASN A 101 -15.40 -5.70 -0.98
N THR A 102 -15.17 -6.62 -0.06
CA THR A 102 -15.19 -6.34 1.38
C THR A 102 -14.00 -5.48 1.78
N VAL A 103 -12.80 -5.76 1.25
CA VAL A 103 -11.61 -4.93 1.46
C VAL A 103 -11.81 -3.54 0.88
N ASN A 104 -12.30 -3.42 -0.37
CA ASN A 104 -12.60 -2.13 -0.98
C ASN A 104 -13.60 -1.29 -0.15
N ARG A 105 -14.64 -1.92 0.43
CA ARG A 105 -15.54 -1.22 1.36
C ARG A 105 -14.86 -0.77 2.65
N ALA A 106 -13.93 -1.54 3.18
CA ALA A 106 -13.16 -1.17 4.36
C ALA A 106 -12.23 0.02 4.05
N LEU A 107 -11.53 -0.01 2.91
CA LEU A 107 -10.70 1.10 2.42
C LEU A 107 -11.53 2.37 2.23
N GLN A 108 -12.71 2.28 1.61
CA GLN A 108 -13.61 3.42 1.45
C GLN A 108 -14.09 4.01 2.78
N ARG A 109 -14.32 3.18 3.80
CA ARG A 109 -14.69 3.67 5.15
C ARG A 109 -13.52 4.37 5.82
N LEU A 110 -12.31 3.83 5.66
CA LEU A 110 -11.08 4.43 6.17
C LEU A 110 -10.85 5.81 5.54
N GLU A 111 -10.93 5.91 4.21
CA GLU A 111 -10.81 7.16 3.45
C GLU A 111 -11.78 8.23 3.97
N LYS A 112 -13.07 7.89 4.08
CA LYS A 112 -14.10 8.81 4.61
C LYS A 112 -13.81 9.26 6.04
N THR A 113 -13.29 8.36 6.87
CA THR A 113 -12.95 8.66 8.27
C THR A 113 -11.76 9.63 8.32
N MET A 114 -10.74 9.40 7.51
CA MET A 114 -9.57 10.29 7.41
C MET A 114 -9.96 11.69 6.92
N VAL A 115 -10.79 11.79 5.87
CA VAL A 115 -11.31 13.08 5.38
C VAL A 115 -12.06 13.83 6.48
N THR A 116 -12.89 13.12 7.24
CA THR A 116 -13.65 13.70 8.36
C THR A 116 -12.73 14.19 9.47
N LEU A 117 -11.73 13.39 9.86
CA LEU A 117 -10.76 13.75 10.89
C LEU A 117 -9.95 14.98 10.48
N ARG A 118 -9.49 15.04 9.22
CA ARG A 118 -8.78 16.21 8.66
C ARG A 118 -9.64 17.47 8.72
N SER A 119 -10.88 17.39 8.26
CA SER A 119 -11.81 18.53 8.33
C SER A 119 -12.07 18.96 9.76
N PHE A 120 -12.24 18.01 10.68
CA PHE A 120 -12.44 18.30 12.10
C PHE A 120 -11.21 19.01 12.70
N THR A 121 -10.00 18.50 12.46
CA THR A 121 -8.76 19.13 12.94
C THR A 121 -8.55 20.51 12.36
N SER A 122 -8.82 20.70 11.07
CA SER A 122 -8.73 22.01 10.41
C SER A 122 -9.70 23.02 11.04
N ASN A 123 -10.96 22.61 11.25
CA ASN A 123 -11.97 23.46 11.86
C ASN A 123 -11.61 23.80 13.31
N ALA A 124 -11.20 22.80 14.11
CA ALA A 124 -10.79 23.00 15.49
C ALA A 124 -9.64 24.00 15.60
N ALA A 125 -8.63 23.89 14.73
CA ALA A 125 -7.49 24.81 14.77
C ALA A 125 -7.87 26.24 14.35
N HIS A 126 -8.78 26.41 13.38
CA HIS A 126 -9.34 27.71 13.04
C HIS A 126 -10.14 28.32 14.20
N GLU A 127 -10.98 27.50 14.85
CA GLU A 127 -11.76 27.92 16.01
C GLU A 127 -10.89 28.25 17.23
N LEU A 128 -9.72 27.62 17.39
CA LEU A 128 -8.77 27.92 18.47
C LEU A 128 -7.91 29.16 18.20
N ARG A 129 -7.61 29.49 16.94
CA ARG A 129 -6.79 30.66 16.60
C ARG A 129 -7.44 31.98 17.04
N THR A 130 -8.76 32.07 16.90
CA THR A 130 -9.54 33.26 17.27
C THR A 130 -9.46 33.58 18.78
N PRO A 131 -9.81 32.66 19.71
CA PRO A 131 -9.70 32.91 21.14
C PRO A 131 -8.25 33.09 21.59
N LEU A 132 -7.26 32.41 20.97
CA LEU A 132 -5.85 32.63 21.27
C LEU A 132 -5.38 34.05 20.89
N SER A 133 -5.85 34.56 19.75
CA SER A 133 -5.55 35.94 19.32
C SER A 133 -6.17 36.97 20.27
N ILE A 134 -7.42 36.72 20.70
CA ILE A 134 -8.10 37.56 21.71
C ILE A 134 -7.34 37.53 23.05
N LEU A 135 -6.87 36.36 23.48
CA LEU A 135 -6.08 36.20 24.70
C LEU A 135 -4.74 36.96 24.60
N GLN A 136 -4.06 36.89 23.47
CA GLN A 136 -2.85 37.67 23.19
C GLN A 136 -3.10 39.19 23.33
N LEU A 137 -4.17 39.69 22.71
CA LEU A 137 -4.57 41.10 22.82
C LEU A 137 -4.95 41.49 24.25
N ALA A 138 -5.58 40.59 25.01
CA ALA A 138 -5.90 40.83 26.41
C ALA A 138 -4.64 40.92 27.28
N LEU A 139 -3.67 40.02 27.06
CA LEU A 139 -2.36 40.06 27.73
C LEU A 139 -1.59 41.35 27.39
N GLU A 140 -1.72 41.87 26.17
CA GLU A 140 -1.09 43.12 25.77
C GLU A 140 -1.55 44.35 26.57
N ARG A 141 -2.81 44.33 27.02
CA ARG A 141 -3.45 45.39 27.82
C ARG A 141 -3.07 45.35 29.30
N LEU A 142 -2.52 44.24 29.79
CA LEU A 142 -2.09 44.13 31.20
C LEU A 142 -0.81 44.95 31.44
N PRO A 143 -0.56 45.44 32.67
CA PRO A 143 0.72 46.06 33.01
C PRO A 143 1.90 45.13 32.69
N LYS A 144 3.06 45.71 32.34
CA LYS A 144 4.28 44.90 32.18
C LYS A 144 4.66 44.27 33.50
N SER A 145 4.77 42.94 33.52
CA SER A 145 5.21 42.14 34.65
C SER A 145 5.90 40.87 34.13
N ASP A 146 6.69 40.22 34.97
CA ASP A 146 7.34 38.95 34.61
C ASP A 146 6.29 37.88 34.28
N LEU A 147 5.21 37.83 35.06
CA LEU A 147 4.07 36.94 34.82
C LEU A 147 3.37 37.19 33.47
N ARG A 148 3.23 38.46 33.05
CA ARG A 148 2.68 38.78 31.72
C ARG A 148 3.58 38.22 30.62
N SER A 149 4.89 38.39 30.76
CA SER A 149 5.87 37.92 29.76
C SER A 149 5.85 36.40 29.65
N GLU A 150 5.77 35.69 30.77
CA GLU A 150 5.62 34.23 30.84
C GLU A 150 4.35 33.75 30.13
N LEU A 151 3.19 34.36 30.46
CA LEU A 151 1.91 34.03 29.81
C LEU A 151 1.92 34.33 28.30
N GLN A 152 2.61 35.40 27.86
CA GLN A 152 2.76 35.70 26.43
C GLN A 152 3.60 34.64 25.71
N LEU A 153 4.65 34.12 26.35
CA LEU A 153 5.45 33.02 25.82
C LEU A 153 4.61 31.74 25.68
N ASP A 154 3.85 31.38 26.71
CA ASP A 154 2.96 30.21 26.71
C ASP A 154 1.92 30.28 25.60
N VAL A 155 1.20 31.40 25.48
CA VAL A 155 0.20 31.59 24.43
C VAL A 155 0.84 31.55 23.03
N SER A 156 2.04 32.11 22.88
CA SER A 156 2.79 32.02 21.62
C SER A 156 3.15 30.57 21.26
N GLN A 157 3.52 29.75 22.26
CA GLN A 157 3.85 28.35 22.08
C GLN A 157 2.63 27.53 21.68
N ILE A 158 1.48 27.76 22.34
CA ILE A 158 0.21 27.10 21.98
C ILE A 158 -0.17 27.46 20.54
N ASN A 159 -0.04 28.74 20.15
CA ASN A 159 -0.38 29.17 18.79
C ASN A 159 0.55 28.51 17.73
N ARG A 160 1.84 28.32 18.05
CA ARG A 160 2.77 27.56 17.21
C ARG A 160 2.36 26.08 17.09
N LEU A 161 2.00 25.43 18.19
CA LEU A 161 1.56 24.03 18.19
C LEU A 161 0.28 23.82 17.37
N VAL A 162 -0.69 24.73 17.49
CA VAL A 162 -1.92 24.73 16.68
C VAL A 162 -1.60 24.91 15.20
N GLY A 163 -0.63 25.78 14.86
CA GLY A 163 -0.13 25.94 13.50
C GLY A 163 0.52 24.67 12.93
N GLN A 164 1.41 24.04 13.71
CA GLN A 164 2.08 22.79 13.31
C GLN A 164 1.08 21.64 13.10
N MET A 165 0.06 21.52 13.95
CA MET A 165 -1.01 20.53 13.78
C MET A 165 -1.80 20.73 12.47
N LEU A 166 -2.06 21.98 12.10
CA LEU A 166 -2.67 22.32 10.81
C LEU A 166 -1.77 21.98 9.61
N ASP A 167 -0.47 22.21 9.75
CA ASP A 167 0.47 21.94 8.67
C ASP A 167 0.61 20.44 8.39
N LEU A 168 0.63 19.61 9.45
CA LEU A 168 0.59 18.14 9.30
C LEU A 168 -0.68 17.68 8.59
N THR A 169 -1.86 18.17 9.01
CA THR A 169 -3.13 17.77 8.38
C THR A 169 -3.31 18.24 6.94
N ARG A 170 -2.62 19.31 6.53
CA ARG A 170 -2.63 19.81 5.15
C ARG A 170 -1.59 19.12 4.27
N ALA A 171 -0.45 18.72 4.81
CA ALA A 171 0.56 17.94 4.08
C ALA A 171 -0.02 16.60 3.59
N ASP A 172 -0.76 15.90 4.46
CA ASP A 172 -1.40 14.61 4.14
C ASP A 172 -2.61 14.72 3.19
N ALA A 173 -3.11 15.93 2.95
CA ALA A 173 -4.34 16.21 2.20
C ALA A 173 -4.09 16.72 0.77
N MET A 174 -2.84 16.99 0.41
CA MET A 174 -2.53 17.39 -0.96
C MET A 174 -2.70 16.19 -1.87
N ASP A 175 -3.84 16.16 -2.56
CA ASP A 175 -3.98 15.50 -3.85
C ASP A 175 -3.05 16.28 -4.79
N PHE A 176 -1.75 15.97 -4.70
CA PHE A 176 -0.75 16.59 -5.54
C PHE A 176 -1.13 16.21 -6.96
N ASP A 177 -1.74 17.13 -7.70
CA ASP A 177 -1.65 17.09 -9.15
C ASP A 177 -0.16 17.21 -9.46
N THR A 178 0.49 16.05 -9.49
CA THR A 178 1.94 15.91 -9.60
C THR A 178 2.35 16.12 -11.06
N GLY A 179 1.39 16.38 -11.96
CA GLY A 179 1.59 16.58 -13.39
C GLY A 179 1.92 18.02 -13.80
N ALA A 180 1.77 19.00 -12.92
CA ALA A 180 2.10 20.38 -13.23
C ALA A 180 3.63 20.58 -13.26
N ILE A 181 4.13 21.14 -14.35
CA ILE A 181 5.53 21.55 -14.48
C ILE A 181 5.68 22.88 -13.75
N VAL A 182 6.57 22.92 -12.76
CA VAL A 182 6.83 24.08 -11.90
C VAL A 182 8.31 24.43 -11.91
N ASP A 183 8.59 25.73 -12.00
CA ASP A 183 9.92 26.29 -11.81
C ASP A 183 10.13 26.66 -10.34
N LEU A 184 11.07 25.98 -9.68
CA LEU A 184 11.40 26.22 -8.28
C LEU A 184 11.96 27.63 -8.04
N ALA A 185 12.67 28.18 -9.02
CA ALA A 185 13.25 29.51 -8.90
C ALA A 185 12.19 30.62 -8.93
N ASP A 186 11.14 30.46 -9.75
CA ASP A 186 10.01 31.39 -9.78
C ASP A 186 9.24 31.40 -8.45
N ILE A 187 9.01 30.21 -7.89
CA ILE A 187 8.34 30.09 -6.59
C ILE A 187 9.20 30.72 -5.48
N GLY A 188 10.51 30.42 -5.46
CA GLY A 188 11.43 30.98 -4.48
C GLY A 188 11.50 32.52 -4.54
N ARG A 189 11.55 33.10 -5.75
CA ARG A 189 11.47 34.56 -5.97
C ARG A 189 10.19 35.16 -5.39
N ASN A 190 9.04 34.52 -5.65
CA ASN A 190 7.75 34.99 -5.14
C ASN A 190 7.71 34.96 -3.61
N VAL A 191 8.17 33.88 -2.98
CA VAL A 191 8.20 33.77 -1.51
C VAL A 191 9.12 34.82 -0.89
N VAL A 192 10.31 35.03 -1.45
CA VAL A 192 11.24 36.05 -0.97
C VAL A 192 10.64 37.45 -1.07
N SER A 193 9.96 37.76 -2.18
CA SER A 193 9.23 39.03 -2.35
C SER A 193 8.17 39.21 -1.26
N ASP A 194 7.35 38.19 -1.01
CA ASP A 194 6.29 38.23 0.01
C ASP A 194 6.83 38.36 1.44
N MET A 195 8.03 37.83 1.71
CA MET A 195 8.66 37.87 3.03
C MET A 195 9.59 39.06 3.24
N THR A 196 9.85 39.86 2.20
CA THR A 196 10.71 41.07 2.29
C THR A 196 10.24 42.07 3.35
N PRO A 197 8.94 42.39 3.51
CA PRO A 197 8.48 43.29 4.58
C PRO A 197 8.81 42.78 5.98
N LYS A 198 8.72 41.45 6.17
CA LYS A 198 9.05 40.79 7.45
C LYS A 198 10.56 40.86 7.71
N ALA A 199 11.39 40.59 6.70
CA ALA A 199 12.83 40.72 6.78
C ALA A 199 13.26 42.15 7.18
N TYR A 200 12.65 43.16 6.55
CA TYR A 200 12.89 44.57 6.85
C TYR A 200 12.52 44.92 8.30
N SER A 201 11.38 44.44 8.79
CA SER A 201 10.97 44.66 10.20
C SER A 201 11.90 44.00 11.22
N ALA A 202 12.59 42.94 10.82
CA ALA A 202 13.58 42.23 11.64
C ALA A 202 15.01 42.77 11.46
N ASN A 203 15.19 43.85 10.70
CA ASN A 203 16.48 44.44 10.33
C ASN A 203 17.45 43.40 9.72
N ARG A 204 16.93 42.54 8.84
CA ARG A 204 17.70 41.47 8.18
C ARG A 204 17.59 41.55 6.67
N GLU A 205 18.66 41.14 6.00
CA GLU A 205 18.70 40.98 4.56
C GLU A 205 18.20 39.58 4.16
N LEU A 206 17.30 39.53 3.18
CA LEU A 206 16.79 38.29 2.58
C LEU A 206 17.16 38.32 1.08
N ARG A 207 17.97 37.35 0.65
CA ARG A 207 18.48 37.29 -0.72
C ARG A 207 18.03 36.00 -1.40
N PHE A 208 17.71 36.07 -2.70
CA PHE A 208 17.43 34.91 -3.52
C PHE A 208 18.60 34.65 -4.50
N GLU A 209 19.07 33.41 -4.57
CA GLU A 209 20.09 32.93 -5.51
C GLU A 209 19.52 31.88 -6.46
N ASP A 210 19.66 32.12 -7.76
CA ASP A 210 19.29 31.18 -8.80
C ASP A 210 20.55 30.45 -9.28
N HIS A 211 20.65 29.15 -8.98
CA HIS A 211 21.80 28.31 -9.34
C HIS A 211 21.57 27.53 -10.64
N GLY A 212 20.52 27.85 -11.40
CA GLY A 212 20.21 27.27 -12.71
C GLY A 212 18.93 26.43 -12.74
N SER A 213 18.69 25.79 -13.89
CA SER A 213 17.41 25.11 -14.20
C SER A 213 16.96 24.16 -13.08
N ALA A 214 15.83 24.48 -12.48
CA ALA A 214 15.21 23.77 -11.36
C ALA A 214 13.72 23.48 -11.64
N ILE A 215 13.44 22.98 -12.84
CA ILE A 215 12.08 22.65 -13.28
C ILE A 215 11.74 21.22 -12.84
N ILE A 216 10.64 21.06 -12.11
CA ILE A 216 10.17 19.77 -11.62
C ILE A 216 8.69 19.55 -11.94
N SER A 217 8.25 18.30 -11.89
CA SER A 217 6.83 17.95 -11.86
C SER A 217 6.38 17.98 -10.41
N GLY A 218 5.45 18.86 -10.04
CA GLY A 218 5.08 19.07 -8.65
C GLY A 218 4.03 20.15 -8.43
N HIS A 219 3.76 20.46 -7.17
CA HIS A 219 2.66 21.34 -6.79
C HIS A 219 3.18 22.67 -6.25
N ALA A 220 2.87 23.77 -6.96
CA ALA A 220 3.44 25.09 -6.68
C ALA A 220 3.21 25.57 -5.24
N GLU A 221 1.98 25.40 -4.73
CA GLU A 221 1.58 25.86 -3.39
C GLU A 221 2.32 25.09 -2.28
N ALA A 222 2.58 23.80 -2.49
CA ALA A 222 3.33 22.98 -1.55
C ALA A 222 4.77 23.46 -1.42
N ILE A 223 5.42 23.70 -2.57
CA ILE A 223 6.79 24.20 -2.66
C ILE A 223 6.88 25.60 -2.03
N TYR A 224 5.90 26.46 -2.31
CA TYR A 224 5.79 27.78 -1.68
C TYR A 224 5.75 27.68 -0.14
N ARG A 225 4.94 26.75 0.39
CA ARG A 225 4.87 26.50 1.84
C ARG A 225 6.21 26.00 2.40
N ILE A 226 6.92 25.13 1.68
CA ILE A 226 8.24 24.64 2.10
C ILE A 226 9.22 25.81 2.21
N TYR A 227 9.34 26.65 1.18
CA TYR A 227 10.18 27.84 1.22
C TYR A 227 9.84 28.73 2.41
N ARG A 228 8.55 29.04 2.61
CA ARG A 228 8.11 29.89 3.72
C ARG A 228 8.49 29.32 5.08
N ASN A 229 8.30 28.02 5.29
CA ASN A 229 8.67 27.35 6.53
C ASN A 229 10.18 27.35 6.77
N LEU A 230 10.99 27.11 5.74
CA LEU A 230 12.45 27.16 5.85
C LEU A 230 12.94 28.57 6.20
N ILE A 231 12.37 29.60 5.56
CA ILE A 231 12.70 31.00 5.84
C ILE A 231 12.25 31.40 7.25
N ASP A 232 11.04 30.99 7.66
CA ASP A 232 10.53 31.25 9.01
C ASP A 232 11.42 30.60 10.09
N ASN A 233 11.92 29.39 9.83
CA ASN A 233 12.89 28.73 10.71
C ASN A 233 14.23 29.49 10.76
N ALA A 234 14.75 29.95 9.62
CA ALA A 234 15.97 30.76 9.57
C ALA A 234 15.82 32.08 10.36
N PHE A 235 14.66 32.73 10.29
CA PHE A 235 14.37 33.91 11.11
C PHE A 235 14.36 33.61 12.62
N LEU A 236 13.87 32.43 13.01
CA LEU A 236 13.78 32.04 14.42
C LEU A 236 15.15 31.67 15.00
N HIS A 237 16.02 31.05 14.22
CA HIS A 237 17.25 30.43 14.71
C HIS A 237 18.53 31.19 14.39
N ALA A 238 18.59 31.99 13.31
CA ALA A 238 19.82 32.68 12.99
C ALA A 238 20.15 33.76 14.05
N PRO A 239 21.41 33.89 14.50
CA PRO A 239 21.82 34.87 15.48
C PRO A 239 21.89 36.28 14.88
N GLY A 240 21.43 37.28 15.64
CA GLY A 240 21.62 38.70 15.34
C GLY A 240 20.94 39.16 14.04
N GLU A 241 21.62 40.03 13.29
CA GLU A 241 21.16 40.64 12.02
C GLU A 241 21.82 39.97 10.81
N THR A 242 22.06 38.66 10.88
CA THR A 242 22.71 37.92 9.79
C THR A 242 21.82 37.79 8.56
N PRO A 243 22.40 37.79 7.34
CA PRO A 243 21.65 37.63 6.11
C PRO A 243 21.11 36.20 5.99
N ILE A 244 19.95 36.07 5.35
CA ILE A 244 19.34 34.78 5.01
C ILE A 244 19.38 34.63 3.48
N GLU A 245 20.03 33.57 3.02
CA GLU A 245 20.16 33.23 1.60
C GLU A 245 19.17 32.13 1.24
N VAL A 246 18.30 32.36 0.26
CA VAL A 246 17.37 31.38 -0.29
C VAL A 246 17.85 30.99 -1.67
N PHE A 247 17.91 29.71 -2.00
CA PHE A 247 18.37 29.27 -3.31
C PHE A 247 17.47 28.23 -3.96
N ALA A 248 17.56 28.15 -5.29
CA ALA A 248 17.00 27.10 -6.11
C ALA A 248 18.05 26.59 -7.10
N GLY A 249 18.12 25.27 -7.27
CA GLY A 249 19.02 24.62 -8.22
C GLY A 249 20.44 24.38 -7.70
N PRO A 250 21.32 23.82 -8.55
CA PRO A 250 20.99 23.23 -9.85
C PRO A 250 20.18 21.92 -9.68
N GLY A 251 19.20 21.67 -10.56
CA GLY A 251 18.32 20.50 -10.48
C GLY A 251 17.18 20.66 -9.46
N PRO A 252 16.55 19.56 -8.99
CA PRO A 252 15.38 19.59 -8.12
C PRO A 252 15.77 19.88 -6.66
N GLN A 253 16.45 21.00 -6.43
CA GLN A 253 16.99 21.38 -5.13
C GLN A 253 16.50 22.77 -4.75
N ILE A 254 16.12 22.92 -3.48
CA ILE A 254 15.81 24.20 -2.86
C ILE A 254 16.51 24.23 -1.50
N GLY A 255 16.81 25.42 -1.00
CA GLY A 255 17.33 25.54 0.34
C GLY A 255 17.29 26.97 0.86
N VAL A 256 17.46 27.06 2.17
CA VAL A 256 17.68 28.31 2.89
C VAL A 256 18.95 28.12 3.70
N ARG A 257 19.89 29.05 3.57
CA ARG A 257 21.12 29.10 4.34
C ARG A 257 21.04 30.32 5.25
N ASP A 258 21.28 30.07 6.53
CA ASP A 258 21.55 31.09 7.52
C ASP A 258 22.98 30.93 8.05
N TYR A 259 23.48 31.97 8.73
CA TYR A 259 24.83 32.03 9.26
C TYR A 259 24.82 31.95 10.80
N GLY A 260 24.21 30.87 11.32
CA GLY A 260 24.11 30.55 12.75
C GLY A 260 25.15 29.58 13.30
#